data_AF-A0A3D5PL58-F1
#
_entry.id   AF-A0A3D5PL58-F1
#
_cell.length_a   1.000
_cell.length_b   1.000
_cell.length_c   1.000
_cell.angle_alpha   90.00
_cell.angle_beta   90.00
_cell.angle_gamma   90.00
#
_symmetry.space_group_name_H-M   'P 1'
#
loop_
_entity.id
_entity.type
_entity.pdbx_description
1 polymer ?
#
loop_
_entity_poly.entity_id
_entity_poly.type
_entity_poly.pdbx_seq_one_letter_code
_entity_poly.pdbx_strand_id
1 'polypeptide(L)'
;VAKLVAILQGSSEDLDEAWGVGQAFANSPVAAVHVLAYPIGGTFHVPHGLSNALVLPHVLRFNAPDAHGHNSEIAVNAFPQMAQIEGSQARCAAFIDALADLSAHLGMQTWLRDVD
;
A
#
# COMPACT_ATOMS: atom_id res chain seq x y z
N VAL A 1 -5.31 -3.91 -1.14
CA VAL A 1 -5.28 -2.59 -0.47
C VAL A 1 -6.64 -1.90 -0.54
N ALA A 2 -7.22 -1.65 -1.72
CA ALA A 2 -8.61 -1.14 -1.87
C ALA A 2 -9.64 -1.92 -1.04
N LYS A 3 -9.63 -3.25 -1.18
CA LYS A 3 -10.52 -4.14 -0.42
C LYS A 3 -10.19 -4.20 1.06
N LEU A 4 -8.95 -3.95 1.48
CA LEU A 4 -8.58 -3.97 2.89
C LEU A 4 -9.07 -2.69 3.59
N VAL A 5 -8.98 -1.55 2.91
CA VAL A 5 -9.52 -0.25 3.36
C VAL A 5 -11.05 -0.27 3.37
N ALA A 6 -11.70 -0.78 2.31
CA ALA A 6 -13.15 -0.90 2.23
C ALA A 6 -13.73 -1.92 3.25
N ILE A 7 -12.99 -2.98 3.59
CA ILE A 7 -13.39 -3.94 4.64
C ILE A 7 -13.23 -3.33 6.04
N LEU A 8 -12.20 -2.51 6.28
CA LEU A 8 -12.02 -1.81 7.56
C LEU A 8 -13.05 -0.69 7.78
N GLN A 9 -13.63 -0.13 6.70
CA GLN A 9 -14.62 0.95 6.77
C GLN A 9 -16.08 0.50 6.66
N GLY A 10 -16.39 -0.79 6.60
CA GLY A 10 -17.79 -1.28 6.69
C GLY A 10 -18.71 -0.63 5.65
N SER A 11 -18.46 -0.93 4.38
CA SER A 11 -19.04 -0.27 3.19
C SER A 11 -20.55 0.07 3.27
N SER A 12 -20.83 1.38 3.21
CA SER A 12 -22.10 1.99 2.77
C SER A 12 -21.81 3.20 1.87
N GLU A 13 -20.97 3.03 0.85
CA GLU A 13 -20.38 4.17 0.12
C GLU A 13 -21.32 4.86 -0.88
N ASP A 14 -21.20 6.19 -0.88
CA ASP A 14 -21.79 7.16 -1.80
C ASP A 14 -20.97 7.23 -3.10
N LEU A 15 -21.65 7.36 -4.24
CA LEU A 15 -21.05 7.21 -5.57
C LEU A 15 -20.11 8.37 -5.94
N ASP A 16 -20.29 9.54 -5.35
CA ASP A 16 -19.41 10.70 -5.54
C ASP A 16 -18.06 10.54 -4.81
N GLU A 17 -18.07 9.88 -3.64
CA GLU A 17 -16.86 9.53 -2.90
C GLU A 17 -16.10 8.41 -3.63
N ALA A 18 -16.83 7.42 -4.17
CA ALA A 18 -16.27 6.37 -5.01
C ALA A 18 -15.62 6.89 -6.31
N TRP A 19 -16.15 7.96 -6.91
CA TRP A 19 -15.53 8.60 -8.08
C TRP A 19 -14.23 9.34 -7.73
N GLY A 20 -14.21 10.04 -6.59
CA GLY A 20 -13.00 10.65 -6.03
C GLY A 20 -11.92 9.61 -5.69
N VAL A 21 -12.34 8.47 -5.12
CA VAL A 21 -11.47 7.30 -4.90
C VAL A 21 -10.99 6.73 -6.23
N GLY A 22 -11.83 6.60 -7.25
CA GLY A 22 -11.45 6.10 -8.58
C GLY A 22 -10.41 6.97 -9.30
N GLN A 23 -10.57 8.29 -9.24
CA GLN A 23 -9.58 9.25 -9.79
C GLN A 23 -8.29 9.28 -8.96
N ALA A 24 -8.39 9.13 -7.64
CA ALA A 24 -7.23 8.93 -6.79
C ALA A 24 -6.53 7.62 -7.17
N PHE A 25 -7.23 6.50 -7.40
CA PHE A 25 -6.66 5.22 -7.82
C PHE A 25 -5.87 5.30 -9.13
N ALA A 26 -6.36 6.07 -10.09
CA ALA A 26 -5.71 6.26 -11.39
C ALA A 26 -4.40 7.07 -11.30
N ASN A 27 -4.28 7.97 -10.31
CA ASN A 27 -3.14 8.90 -10.16
C ASN A 27 -2.28 8.66 -8.90
N SER A 28 -2.69 7.74 -8.02
CA SER A 28 -2.04 7.44 -6.73
C SER A 28 -0.98 6.34 -6.88
N PRO A 29 -0.05 6.18 -5.92
CA PRO A 29 0.83 5.01 -5.79
C PRO A 29 0.15 3.65 -6.06
N VAL A 30 -1.17 3.56 -5.88
CA VAL A 30 -1.96 2.38 -6.23
C VAL A 30 -1.88 2.01 -7.72
N ALA A 31 -1.77 2.97 -8.64
CA ALA A 31 -1.61 2.73 -10.07
C ALA A 31 -0.30 1.98 -10.38
N ALA A 32 0.83 2.46 -9.85
CA ALA A 32 2.13 1.81 -10.04
C ALA A 32 2.18 0.42 -9.39
N VAL A 33 1.62 0.26 -8.18
CA VAL A 33 1.50 -1.04 -7.52
C VAL A 33 0.67 -2.02 -8.37
N HIS A 34 -0.48 -1.59 -8.90
CA HIS A 34 -1.31 -2.47 -9.73
C HIS A 34 -0.63 -2.81 -11.06
N VAL A 35 -0.04 -1.83 -11.75
CA VAL A 35 0.67 -2.03 -13.02
C VAL A 35 1.80 -3.05 -12.85
N LEU A 36 2.54 -3.01 -11.74
CA LEU A 36 3.60 -3.98 -11.45
C LEU A 36 3.05 -5.33 -10.97
N ALA A 37 1.92 -5.34 -10.25
CA ALA A 37 1.29 -6.57 -9.76
C ALA A 37 0.65 -7.42 -10.87
N TYR A 38 0.14 -6.80 -11.95
CA TYR A 38 -0.48 -7.50 -13.08
C TYR A 38 0.45 -8.52 -13.76
N PRO A 39 1.66 -8.16 -14.22
CA PRO A 39 2.56 -9.13 -14.85
C PRO A 39 3.01 -10.22 -13.88
N ILE A 40 3.14 -9.93 -12.58
CA ILE A 40 3.46 -10.94 -11.56
C ILE A 40 2.33 -11.98 -11.46
N GLY A 41 1.09 -11.51 -11.25
CA GLY A 41 -0.07 -12.41 -11.12
C GLY A 41 -0.39 -13.17 -12.41
N GLY A 42 -0.17 -12.54 -13.57
CA GLY A 42 -0.41 -13.17 -14.88
C GLY A 42 0.65 -14.19 -15.28
N THR A 43 1.92 -13.93 -14.97
CA THR A 43 3.04 -14.80 -15.38
C THR A 43 3.27 -15.95 -14.41
N PHE A 44 3.14 -15.69 -13.11
CA PHE A 44 3.48 -16.65 -12.04
C PHE A 44 2.24 -17.14 -11.29
N HIS A 45 1.03 -16.85 -11.78
CA HIS A 45 -0.24 -17.27 -11.16
C HIS A 45 -0.40 -16.86 -9.68
N VAL A 46 0.32 -15.83 -9.25
CA VAL A 46 0.30 -15.33 -7.87
C VAL A 46 -1.04 -14.64 -7.57
N PRO A 47 -1.67 -14.93 -6.40
CA PRO A 47 -2.90 -14.26 -6.00
C PRO A 47 -2.74 -12.74 -6.01
N HIS A 48 -3.72 -12.04 -6.57
CA HIS A 48 -3.64 -10.58 -6.79
C HIS A 48 -3.26 -9.80 -5.53
N GLY A 49 -3.81 -10.18 -4.36
CA GLY A 49 -3.47 -9.55 -3.08
C GLY A 49 -1.99 -9.67 -2.72
N LEU A 50 -1.40 -10.85 -2.96
CA LEU A 50 0.02 -11.12 -2.70
C LEU A 50 0.92 -10.37 -3.68
N SER A 51 0.57 -10.35 -4.98
CA SER A 51 1.32 -9.57 -5.98
C SER A 51 1.37 -8.08 -5.63
N ASN A 52 0.27 -7.51 -5.14
CA ASN A 52 0.24 -6.12 -4.67
C ASN A 52 1.09 -5.93 -3.40
N ALA A 53 0.99 -6.84 -2.44
CA ALA A 53 1.74 -6.76 -1.18
C ALA A 53 3.26 -6.80 -1.43
N LEU A 54 3.71 -7.64 -2.37
CA LEU A 54 5.12 -7.79 -2.73
C LEU A 54 5.71 -6.49 -3.28
N VAL A 55 4.97 -5.74 -4.11
CA VAL A 55 5.52 -4.55 -4.78
C VAL A 55 5.25 -3.25 -4.00
N LEU A 56 4.25 -3.23 -3.12
CA LEU A 56 3.80 -2.02 -2.41
C LEU A 56 4.93 -1.30 -1.64
N PRO A 57 5.73 -1.96 -0.77
CA PRO A 57 6.80 -1.26 -0.06
C PRO A 57 7.83 -0.64 -0.99
N HIS A 58 8.14 -1.30 -2.11
CA HIS A 58 9.12 -0.79 -3.07
C HIS A 58 8.62 0.42 -3.84
N VAL A 59 7.36 0.42 -4.26
CA VAL A 59 6.74 1.59 -4.93
C VAL A 59 6.67 2.78 -3.97
N LEU A 60 6.32 2.56 -2.70
CA LEU A 60 6.28 3.63 -1.71
C LEU A 60 7.68 4.21 -1.43
N ARG A 61 8.73 3.37 -1.36
CA ARG A 61 10.12 3.85 -1.23
C ARG A 61 10.56 4.65 -2.45
N PHE A 62 10.21 4.20 -3.65
CA PHE A 62 10.51 4.90 -4.89
C PHE A 62 9.86 6.30 -4.92
N ASN A 63 8.60 6.41 -4.47
CA ASN A 63 7.87 7.69 -4.43
C ASN A 63 8.19 8.55 -3.21
N ALA A 64 8.85 8.01 -2.18
CA ALA A 64 9.07 8.71 -0.91
C ALA A 64 9.76 10.09 -1.06
N PRO A 65 10.76 10.30 -1.95
CA PRO A 65 11.39 11.61 -2.12
C PRO A 65 10.39 12.74 -2.42
N ASP A 66 9.34 12.45 -3.18
CA ASP A 66 8.34 13.45 -3.61
C ASP A 66 7.02 13.35 -2.82
N ALA A 67 6.73 12.19 -2.21
CA ALA A 67 5.44 11.88 -1.60
C ALA A 67 5.49 11.62 -0.09
N HIS A 68 6.63 11.79 0.59
CA HIS A 68 6.76 11.51 2.02
C HIS A 68 5.78 12.30 2.90
N GLY A 69 5.37 13.51 2.50
CA GLY A 69 4.37 14.32 3.19
C GLY A 69 3.03 13.60 3.30
N HIS A 70 2.45 13.23 2.15
CA HIS A 70 1.18 12.49 2.07
C HIS A 70 1.26 11.13 2.77
N ASN A 71 2.34 10.38 2.55
CA ASN A 71 2.52 9.07 3.20
C ASN A 71 2.61 9.20 4.73
N SER A 72 3.23 10.27 5.25
CA SER A 72 3.32 10.57 6.68
C SER A 72 1.96 10.90 7.30
N GLU A 73 1.05 11.54 6.57
CA GLU A 73 -0.31 11.81 7.05
C GLU A 73 -1.12 10.52 7.15
N ILE A 74 -1.05 9.67 6.11
CA ILE A 74 -1.74 8.37 6.07
C ILE A 74 -1.18 7.42 7.14
N ALA A 75 0.13 7.48 7.40
CA ALA A 75 0.82 6.63 8.37
C ALA A 75 0.15 6.64 9.74
N VAL A 76 -0.28 7.80 10.22
CA VAL A 76 -0.89 7.94 11.56
C VAL A 76 -2.31 7.33 11.59
N ASN A 77 -3.04 7.38 10.48
CA ASN A 77 -4.37 6.77 10.41
C ASN A 77 -4.27 5.23 10.39
N ALA A 78 -3.29 4.68 9.68
CA ALA A 78 -3.07 3.24 9.61
C ALA A 78 -2.38 2.66 10.86
N PHE A 79 -1.45 3.42 11.43
CA PHE A 79 -0.64 3.04 12.58
C PHE A 79 -0.57 4.22 13.57
N PRO A 80 -1.54 4.34 14.51
CA PRO A 80 -1.65 5.50 15.41
C PRO A 80 -0.37 5.81 16.21
N GLN A 81 0.43 4.79 16.51
CA GLN A 81 1.72 4.93 17.19
C GLN A 81 2.73 5.79 16.41
N MET A 82 2.58 5.93 15.09
CA MET A 82 3.49 6.73 14.26
C MET A 82 3.34 8.24 14.46
N ALA A 83 2.29 8.68 15.17
CA ALA A 83 2.15 10.08 15.60
C ALA A 83 3.34 10.56 16.44
N GLN A 84 4.02 9.64 17.13
CA GLN A 84 5.18 9.94 17.98
C GLN A 84 6.48 10.16 17.19
N ILE A 85 6.49 9.86 15.88
CA ILE A 85 7.67 10.03 15.03
C ILE A 85 7.67 11.45 14.48
N GLU A 86 8.68 12.22 14.85
CA GLU A 86 8.91 13.57 14.33
C GLU A 86 9.55 13.53 12.94
N GLY A 87 9.10 14.44 12.07
CA GLY A 87 9.57 14.53 10.68
C GLY A 87 8.80 13.62 9.71
N SER A 88 8.30 14.19 8.61
CA SER A 88 7.49 13.45 7.65
C SER A 88 8.28 12.40 6.88
N GLN A 89 9.57 12.65 6.61
CA GLN A 89 10.45 11.67 5.98
C GLN A 89 10.66 10.43 6.88
N ALA A 90 10.98 10.66 8.15
CA ALA A 90 11.20 9.57 9.12
C ALA A 90 9.92 8.77 9.35
N ARG A 91 8.77 9.43 9.47
CA ARG A 91 7.47 8.78 9.61
C ARG A 91 7.08 7.98 8.37
N CYS A 92 7.31 8.54 7.17
CA CYS A 92 7.08 7.83 5.92
C CYS A 92 7.94 6.56 5.82
N ALA A 93 9.22 6.64 6.19
CA ALA A 93 10.10 5.46 6.19
C ALA A 93 9.58 4.38 7.17
N ALA A 94 9.26 4.77 8.40
CA ALA A 94 8.68 3.87 9.39
C ALA A 94 7.36 3.24 8.92
N PHE A 95 6.51 4.01 8.24
CA PHE A 95 5.26 3.53 7.65
C PHE A 95 5.48 2.43 6.62
N ILE A 96 6.42 2.66 5.70
CA ILE A 96 6.77 1.70 4.66
C ILE A 96 7.32 0.41 5.29
N ASP A 97 8.19 0.53 6.28
CA ASP A 97 8.78 -0.62 6.96
C ASP A 97 7.71 -1.41 7.72
N ALA A 98 6.78 -0.73 8.41
CA ALA A 98 5.66 -1.39 9.07
C ALA A 98 4.74 -2.15 8.10
N LEU A 99 4.52 -1.64 6.88
CA LEU A 99 3.77 -2.36 5.85
C LEU A 99 4.50 -3.61 5.36
N ALA A 100 5.83 -3.54 5.23
CA ALA A 100 6.66 -4.69 4.87
C ALA A 100 6.65 -5.75 5.98
N ASP A 101 6.81 -5.31 7.23
CA ASP A 101 6.78 -6.19 8.42
C ASP A 101 5.40 -6.80 8.63
N LEU A 102 4.32 -6.05 8.40
CA LEU A 102 2.96 -6.59 8.44
C LEU A 102 2.80 -7.76 7.47
N SER A 103 3.39 -7.66 6.27
CA SER A 103 3.34 -8.75 5.30
C SER A 103 4.04 -10.02 5.82
N ALA A 104 5.20 -9.85 6.47
CA ALA A 104 5.91 -10.96 7.11
C ALA A 104 5.12 -11.54 8.29
N HIS A 105 4.54 -10.70 9.16
CA HIS A 105 3.75 -11.12 10.31
C HIS A 105 2.48 -11.89 9.93
N LEU A 106 1.89 -11.59 8.78
CA LEU A 106 0.75 -12.32 8.23
C LEU A 106 1.13 -13.64 7.55
N GLY A 107 2.41 -14.02 7.57
CA GLY A 107 2.91 -15.25 6.94
C GLY A 107 2.89 -15.21 5.41
N MET A 108 2.84 -14.01 4.82
CA MET A 108 2.88 -13.86 3.36
C MET A 108 4.32 -13.98 2.85
N GLN A 109 4.47 -14.44 1.62
CA GLN A 109 5.73 -14.38 0.89
C GLN A 109 6.18 -12.91 0.77
N THR A 110 7.45 -12.66 1.04
CA THR A 110 8.03 -11.29 1.03
C THR A 110 9.01 -11.06 -0.11
N TRP A 111 9.36 -12.11 -0.87
CA TRP A 111 10.24 -12.02 -2.02
C TRP A 111 9.59 -12.64 -3.27
N LEU A 112 9.83 -12.02 -4.42
CA LEU A 112 9.37 -12.55 -5.71
C LEU A 112 9.96 -13.91 -6.08
N ARG A 113 11.08 -14.30 -5.48
CA ARG A 113 11.67 -15.63 -5.68
C ARG A 113 11.01 -16.73 -4.84
N ASP A 114 10.20 -16.34 -3.86
CA ASP A 114 9.55 -17.26 -2.92
C ASP A 114 8.09 -17.53 -3.31
N VAL A 115 7.62 -16.97 -4.43
CA VAL A 115 6.29 -17.23 -4.98
C VAL A 115 6.36 -18.29 -6.07
N ASP A 116 5.54 -19.33 -5.92
CA ASP A 116 5.41 -20.48 -6.83
C ASP A 116 4.35 -20.26 -7.92
#